data_AF-A0A180ESJ7-F1
#
_entry.id   AF-A0A180ESJ7-F1
#
_cell.length_a   1.000
_cell.length_b   1.000
_cell.length_c   1.000
_cell.angle_alpha   90.00
_cell.angle_beta   90.00
_cell.angle_gamma   90.00
#
_symmetry.space_group_name_H-M   'P 1'
#
loop_
_entity.id
_entity.type
_entity.pdbx_description
1 polymer ?
#
loop_
_entity_poly.entity_id
_entity_poly.type
_entity_poly.pdbx_seq_one_letter_code
_entity_poly.pdbx_strand_id
1 'polypeptide(L)'
;MKEQDYVDIERWLDGDLAADELANFKRRQATDPTFAQAVAEREELYAHLRATVGEADFRRTIVEAMQQSPREAKVIALEPRKRKRTWMVALSAAATILLLILAFQFFNDGAGFDDSLYGDHPPIALVERGTGTSIAQEAEAKFNAGEYAAAIAPLRELLTQAPNGQAQLALGISLMETNKNEEAKEVFQQLASANSEMAGYANWYLALLALKKGEAAAVEKYLDAIPKSDAALQEKARKLREAL
;
A
#
# COMPACT_ATOMS: atom_id res chain seq x y z
N MET A 1 -18.65 -15.97 -6.37
CA MET A 1 -18.34 -16.66 -5.10
C MET A 1 -18.74 -15.81 -3.91
N LYS A 2 -18.98 -16.44 -2.77
CA LYS A 2 -19.27 -15.79 -1.48
C LYS A 2 -18.03 -15.79 -0.60
N GLU A 3 -17.94 -14.85 0.34
CA GLU A 3 -16.82 -14.76 1.30
C GLU A 3 -16.62 -16.06 2.11
N GLN A 4 -17.71 -16.75 2.42
CA GLN A 4 -17.71 -18.07 3.06
C GLN A 4 -16.96 -19.14 2.25
N ASP A 5 -16.95 -19.03 0.92
CA ASP A 5 -16.32 -20.02 0.05
C ASP A 5 -14.80 -20.06 0.25
N TYR A 6 -14.19 -18.89 0.49
CA TYR A 6 -12.75 -18.82 0.79
C TYR A 6 -12.43 -19.39 2.17
N VAL A 7 -13.26 -19.13 3.18
CA VAL A 7 -13.08 -19.69 4.52
C VAL A 7 -13.15 -21.22 4.49
N ASP A 8 -14.09 -21.79 3.72
CA ASP A 8 -14.22 -23.24 3.58
C ASP A 8 -13.01 -23.86 2.85
N ILE A 9 -12.42 -23.15 1.88
CA ILE A 9 -11.20 -23.58 1.16
C ILE A 9 -9.98 -23.58 2.08
N GLU A 10 -9.77 -22.52 2.86
CA GLU A 10 -8.64 -22.44 3.81
C GLU A 10 -8.75 -23.55 4.87
N ARG A 11 -9.94 -23.74 5.47
CA ARG A 11 -10.18 -24.83 6.44
C ARG A 11 -9.95 -26.21 5.82
N TRP A 12 -10.22 -26.39 4.55
CA TRP A 12 -9.99 -27.66 3.85
C TRP A 12 -8.49 -27.92 3.63
N LEU A 13 -7.73 -26.89 3.22
CA LEU A 13 -6.27 -26.96 3.03
C LEU A 13 -5.51 -27.22 4.33
N ASP A 14 -6.06 -26.74 5.45
CA ASP A 14 -5.54 -26.96 6.80
C ASP A 14 -5.96 -28.32 7.40
N GLY A 15 -6.91 -29.02 6.77
CA GLY A 15 -7.42 -30.32 7.24
C GLY A 15 -8.47 -30.23 8.35
N ASP A 16 -9.02 -29.04 8.61
CA ASP A 16 -9.95 -28.69 9.69
C ASP A 16 -11.45 -28.76 9.26
N LEU A 17 -11.74 -29.43 8.15
CA LEU A 17 -13.11 -29.66 7.67
C LEU A 17 -13.70 -30.94 8.28
N ALA A 18 -14.89 -30.84 8.87
CA ALA A 18 -15.61 -32.00 9.38
C ALA A 18 -16.05 -32.93 8.23
N ALA A 19 -16.29 -34.22 8.52
CA ALA A 19 -16.54 -35.23 7.49
C ALA A 19 -17.80 -34.94 6.63
N ASP A 20 -18.82 -34.33 7.23
CA ASP A 20 -20.04 -33.87 6.58
C ASP A 20 -19.83 -32.61 5.73
N GLU A 21 -18.98 -31.69 6.19
CA GLU A 21 -18.57 -30.50 5.44
C GLU A 21 -17.70 -30.87 4.23
N LEU A 22 -16.81 -31.86 4.37
CA LEU A 22 -15.91 -32.34 3.32
C LEU A 22 -16.65 -32.97 2.14
N ALA A 23 -17.72 -33.71 2.41
CA ALA A 23 -18.56 -34.28 1.36
C ALA A 23 -19.26 -33.19 0.54
N ASN A 24 -19.75 -32.14 1.22
CA ASN A 24 -20.34 -30.98 0.56
C ASN A 24 -19.31 -30.16 -0.21
N PHE A 25 -18.11 -29.99 0.33
CA PHE A 25 -17.00 -29.31 -0.31
C PHE A 25 -16.59 -29.98 -1.61
N LYS A 26 -16.32 -31.30 -1.59
CA LYS A 26 -15.94 -32.07 -2.80
C LYS A 26 -17.05 -32.06 -3.84
N ARG A 27 -18.32 -32.17 -3.41
CA ARG A 27 -19.46 -32.05 -4.32
C ARG A 27 -19.48 -30.68 -4.99
N ARG A 28 -19.30 -29.61 -4.23
CA ARG A 28 -19.24 -28.24 -4.78
C ARG A 28 -18.07 -28.05 -5.74
N GLN A 29 -16.89 -28.56 -5.41
CA GLN A 29 -15.71 -28.54 -6.28
C GLN A 29 -15.97 -29.26 -7.61
N ALA A 30 -16.75 -30.35 -7.61
CA ALA A 30 -17.09 -31.06 -8.84
C ALA A 30 -18.21 -30.37 -9.66
N THR A 31 -19.13 -29.66 -9.01
CA THR A 31 -20.33 -29.11 -9.67
C THR A 31 -20.25 -27.62 -10.00
N ASP A 32 -19.36 -26.86 -9.35
CA ASP A 32 -19.20 -25.42 -9.54
C ASP A 32 -17.78 -25.12 -10.06
N PRO A 33 -17.64 -24.82 -11.37
CA PRO A 33 -16.34 -24.51 -11.98
C PRO A 33 -15.63 -23.31 -11.36
N THR A 34 -16.39 -22.32 -10.87
CA THR A 34 -15.79 -21.11 -10.27
C THR A 34 -15.18 -21.44 -8.92
N PHE A 35 -15.86 -22.28 -8.14
CA PHE A 35 -15.36 -22.78 -6.88
C PHE A 35 -14.17 -23.74 -7.09
N ALA A 36 -14.23 -24.60 -8.11
CA ALA A 36 -13.15 -25.50 -8.46
C ALA A 36 -11.85 -24.76 -8.81
N GLN A 37 -11.95 -23.68 -9.59
CA GLN A 37 -10.82 -22.84 -9.95
C GLN A 37 -10.20 -22.17 -8.71
N ALA A 38 -11.03 -21.64 -7.82
CA ALA A 38 -10.56 -21.02 -6.59
C ALA A 38 -9.84 -21.99 -5.64
N VAL A 39 -10.31 -23.25 -5.59
CA VAL A 39 -9.62 -24.32 -4.86
C VAL A 39 -8.25 -24.58 -5.47
N ALA A 40 -8.17 -24.72 -6.80
CA ALA A 40 -6.91 -25.00 -7.50
C ALA A 40 -5.87 -23.88 -7.33
N GLU A 41 -6.28 -22.62 -7.47
CA GLU A 41 -5.41 -21.46 -7.26
C GLU A 41 -4.86 -21.41 -5.83
N ARG A 42 -5.70 -21.75 -4.84
CA ARG A 42 -5.29 -21.79 -3.43
C ARG A 42 -4.41 -22.98 -3.10
N GLU A 43 -4.66 -24.15 -3.69
CA GLU A 43 -3.78 -25.32 -3.56
C GLU A 43 -2.39 -25.06 -4.12
N GLU A 44 -2.29 -24.41 -5.29
CA GLU A 44 -1.01 -24.09 -5.93
C GLU A 44 -0.20 -23.13 -5.07
N LEU A 45 -0.84 -22.09 -4.53
CA LEU A 45 -0.23 -21.16 -3.59
C LEU A 45 0.28 -21.90 -2.34
N TYR A 46 -0.57 -22.72 -1.71
CA TYR A 46 -0.19 -23.50 -0.52
C TYR A 46 0.95 -24.49 -0.79
N ALA A 47 0.95 -25.14 -1.95
CA ALA A 47 2.02 -26.04 -2.36
C ALA A 47 3.35 -25.29 -2.55
N HIS A 48 3.30 -24.11 -3.16
CA HIS A 48 4.48 -23.27 -3.35
C HIS A 48 5.04 -22.76 -2.01
N LEU A 49 4.18 -22.32 -1.09
CA LEU A 49 4.58 -21.88 0.24
C LEU A 49 5.19 -23.02 1.07
N ARG A 50 4.61 -24.23 1.02
CA ARG A 50 5.17 -25.41 1.71
C ARG A 50 6.53 -25.81 1.14
N ALA A 51 6.72 -25.69 -0.17
CA ALA A 51 7.99 -26.02 -0.82
C ALA A 51 9.11 -25.00 -0.54
N THR A 52 8.77 -23.73 -0.34
CA THR A 52 9.73 -22.64 -0.12
C THR A 52 10.09 -22.42 1.35
N VAL A 53 9.13 -22.58 2.27
CA VAL A 53 9.32 -22.29 3.71
C VAL A 53 9.57 -23.55 4.54
N GLY A 54 9.28 -24.74 4.01
CA GLY A 54 9.35 -26.00 4.75
C GLY A 54 8.17 -26.21 5.69
N GLU A 55 7.75 -27.46 5.89
CA GLU A 55 6.48 -27.81 6.56
C GLU A 55 6.39 -27.33 8.02
N ALA A 56 7.53 -27.25 8.71
CA ALA A 56 7.61 -26.87 10.12
C ALA A 56 7.38 -25.37 10.35
N ASP A 57 8.02 -24.51 9.53
CA ASP A 57 7.89 -23.06 9.65
C ASP A 57 6.54 -22.57 9.10
N PHE A 58 6.02 -23.22 8.06
CA PHE A 58 4.67 -22.97 7.54
C PHE A 58 3.57 -23.16 8.60
N ARG A 59 3.58 -24.30 9.29
CA ARG A 59 2.60 -24.58 10.37
C ARG A 59 2.71 -23.56 11.50
N ARG A 60 3.92 -23.12 11.84
CA ARG A 60 4.14 -22.14 12.89
C ARG A 60 3.55 -20.78 12.51
N THR A 61 3.79 -20.30 11.30
CA THR A 61 3.27 -19.00 10.83
C THR A 61 1.75 -18.98 10.76
N ILE A 62 1.12 -20.06 10.27
CA ILE A 62 -0.34 -20.19 10.22
C ILE A 62 -0.93 -20.21 11.65
N VAL A 63 -0.37 -21.02 12.54
CA VAL A 63 -0.86 -21.14 13.92
C VAL A 63 -0.68 -19.84 14.70
N GLU A 64 0.45 -19.15 14.54
CA GLU A 64 0.69 -17.84 15.16
C GLU A 64 -0.29 -16.78 14.63
N ALA A 65 -0.58 -16.77 13.32
CA ALA A 65 -1.57 -15.88 12.72
C ALA A 65 -3.01 -16.17 13.23
N MET A 66 -3.36 -17.44 13.42
CA MET A 66 -4.66 -17.85 13.96
C MET A 66 -4.82 -17.55 15.45
N GLN A 67 -3.76 -17.63 16.25
CA GLN A 67 -3.78 -17.33 17.68
C GLN A 67 -3.86 -15.83 18.00
N GLN A 68 -3.47 -14.97 17.06
CA GLN A 68 -3.59 -13.52 17.20
C GLN A 68 -5.01 -12.99 16.90
N SER A 69 -5.94 -13.84 16.43
CA SER A 69 -7.36 -13.51 16.35
C SER A 69 -8.09 -13.97 17.62
N PRO A 70 -8.65 -13.06 18.44
CA PRO A 70 -9.34 -13.48 19.66
C PRO A 70 -10.62 -14.27 19.31
N ARG A 71 -10.57 -15.58 19.56
CA ARG A 71 -11.75 -16.46 19.64
C ARG A 71 -12.47 -16.20 20.96
N GLU A 72 -13.24 -15.11 21.04
CA GLU A 72 -14.30 -15.00 22.04
C GLU A 72 -15.67 -15.20 21.38
N ALA A 73 -16.03 -16.48 21.21
CA ALA A 73 -17.40 -16.87 20.92
C ALA A 73 -18.22 -16.79 22.22
N LYS A 74 -18.75 -15.60 22.52
CA LYS A 74 -19.81 -15.45 23.53
C LYS A 74 -21.16 -15.60 22.85
N VAL A 75 -21.76 -16.78 23.00
CA VAL A 75 -23.13 -17.09 22.60
C VAL A 75 -24.09 -16.18 23.38
N ILE A 76 -24.80 -15.30 22.67
CA ILE A 76 -25.95 -14.58 23.21
C ILE A 76 -27.12 -14.80 22.23
N ALA A 77 -28.22 -15.29 22.77
CA ALA A 77 -29.44 -15.61 22.05
C ALA A 77 -30.02 -14.38 21.31
N LEU A 78 -30.52 -14.62 20.10
CA LEU A 78 -31.02 -13.63 19.15
C LEU A 78 -32.42 -13.12 19.53
N GLU A 79 -32.61 -11.80 19.56
CA GLU A 79 -33.90 -11.16 19.27
C GLU A 79 -33.79 -10.34 17.98
N PRO A 80 -34.83 -10.31 17.12
CA PRO A 80 -34.71 -9.71 15.80
C PRO A 80 -35.05 -8.21 15.87
N ARG A 81 -34.06 -7.33 15.70
CA ARG A 81 -34.33 -5.88 15.55
C ARG A 81 -33.55 -5.24 14.41
N LYS A 82 -34.32 -4.97 13.34
CA LYS A 82 -34.19 -3.98 12.27
C LYS A 82 -32.85 -3.23 12.12
N ARG A 83 -32.10 -3.68 11.10
CA ARG A 83 -31.33 -2.90 10.10
C ARG A 83 -30.79 -1.52 10.54
N LYS A 84 -29.48 -1.46 10.79
CA LYS A 84 -28.63 -0.33 10.36
C LYS A 84 -27.31 -0.84 9.78
N ARG A 85 -27.25 -0.78 8.44
CA ARG A 85 -26.13 -1.11 7.56
C ARG A 85 -25.10 0.02 7.62
N THR A 86 -24.43 0.19 8.75
CA THR A 86 -23.34 1.19 8.88
C THR A 86 -22.16 0.70 9.72
N TRP A 87 -22.24 -0.49 10.34
CA TRP A 87 -21.16 -1.00 11.20
C TRP A 87 -20.34 -2.14 10.57
N MET A 88 -20.68 -2.60 9.36
CA MET A 88 -19.89 -3.58 8.61
C MET A 88 -18.91 -2.95 7.61
N VAL A 89 -18.90 -1.62 7.44
CA VAL A 89 -17.92 -0.92 6.58
C VAL A 89 -16.64 -0.59 7.35
N ALA A 90 -16.64 -0.72 8.67
CA ALA A 90 -15.48 -0.42 9.52
C ALA A 90 -14.57 -1.64 9.78
N LEU A 91 -15.01 -2.87 9.46
CA LEU A 91 -14.23 -4.09 9.71
C LEU A 91 -13.58 -4.66 8.44
N SER A 92 -14.06 -4.29 7.24
CA SER A 92 -13.49 -4.73 5.96
C SER A 92 -12.34 -3.83 5.48
N ALA A 93 -12.22 -2.61 5.99
CA ALA A 93 -11.14 -1.68 5.61
C ALA A 93 -9.78 -2.09 6.21
N ALA A 94 -9.76 -2.71 7.40
CA ALA A 94 -8.51 -3.10 8.05
C ALA A 94 -7.86 -4.33 7.41
N ALA A 95 -8.65 -5.27 6.87
CA ALA A 95 -8.14 -6.49 6.25
C ALA A 95 -7.53 -6.23 4.87
N THR A 96 -8.13 -5.34 4.06
CA THR A 96 -7.52 -4.88 2.80
C THR A 96 -6.24 -4.10 3.05
N ILE A 97 -6.23 -3.22 4.05
CA ILE A 97 -5.04 -2.50 4.52
C ILE A 97 -3.92 -3.47 4.95
N LEU A 98 -4.23 -4.50 5.73
CA LEU A 98 -3.23 -5.47 6.18
C LEU A 98 -2.70 -6.34 5.03
N LEU A 99 -3.59 -6.73 4.10
CA LEU A 99 -3.20 -7.44 2.88
C LEU A 99 -2.38 -6.56 1.95
N LEU A 100 -2.62 -5.25 1.88
CA LEU A 100 -1.81 -4.30 1.12
C LEU A 100 -0.42 -4.09 1.76
N ILE A 101 -0.32 -4.07 3.09
CA ILE A 101 0.97 -4.02 3.79
C ILE A 101 1.76 -5.32 3.64
N LEU A 102 1.09 -6.49 3.74
CA LEU A 102 1.73 -7.78 3.49
C LEU A 102 2.12 -7.95 2.02
N ALA A 103 1.27 -7.52 1.08
CA ALA A 103 1.58 -7.47 -0.34
C ALA A 103 2.78 -6.54 -0.57
N PHE A 104 2.82 -5.36 0.05
CA PHE A 104 3.94 -4.44 -0.09
C PHE A 104 5.28 -5.06 0.39
N GLN A 105 5.27 -5.84 1.47
CA GLN A 105 6.47 -6.55 1.97
C GLN A 105 6.91 -7.71 1.06
N PHE A 106 5.96 -8.39 0.39
CA PHE A 106 6.24 -9.54 -0.49
C PHE A 106 6.49 -9.17 -1.96
N PHE A 107 5.93 -8.05 -2.46
CA PHE A 107 6.03 -7.59 -3.85
C PHE A 107 7.10 -6.51 -4.08
N ASN A 108 7.94 -6.22 -3.08
CA ASN A 108 9.11 -5.34 -3.25
C ASN A 108 10.23 -5.97 -4.10
N ASP A 109 10.06 -7.22 -4.56
CA ASP A 109 10.73 -7.78 -5.74
C ASP A 109 9.77 -7.75 -6.94
N GLY A 110 9.41 -6.53 -7.37
CA GLY A 110 8.85 -6.22 -8.69
C GLY A 110 7.57 -6.95 -9.11
N ALA A 111 6.39 -6.45 -8.71
CA ALA A 111 5.27 -6.12 -9.61
C ALA A 111 3.93 -5.97 -8.87
N GLY A 112 3.16 -4.91 -9.19
CA GLY A 112 1.73 -5.10 -9.42
C GLY A 112 0.70 -4.29 -8.61
N PHE A 113 1.04 -3.13 -8.05
CA PHE A 113 0.08 -2.02 -7.92
C PHE A 113 0.39 -1.04 -9.05
N ASP A 114 -0.59 -0.42 -9.70
CA ASP A 114 -0.42 0.36 -10.93
C ASP A 114 0.74 1.36 -10.81
N ASP A 115 1.91 0.95 -11.32
CA ASP A 115 3.19 1.66 -11.21
C ASP A 115 3.13 3.02 -11.90
N SER A 116 2.14 3.21 -12.79
CA SER A 116 1.88 4.48 -13.46
C SER A 116 1.37 5.59 -12.53
N LEU A 117 0.80 5.25 -11.36
CA LEU A 117 0.38 6.24 -10.36
C LEU A 117 1.53 6.67 -9.43
N TYR A 118 2.56 5.84 -9.26
CA TYR A 118 3.65 6.00 -8.28
C TYR A 118 4.97 6.40 -8.91
N GLY A 119 5.33 5.81 -10.05
CA GLY A 119 6.66 5.89 -10.66
C GLY A 119 6.92 7.12 -11.52
N ASP A 120 5.89 7.88 -11.90
CA ASP A 120 6.06 9.08 -12.72
C ASP A 120 6.25 10.33 -11.84
N HIS A 121 7.51 10.60 -11.50
CA HIS A 121 7.91 11.85 -10.86
C HIS A 121 8.15 12.93 -11.91
N PRO A 122 7.45 14.07 -11.87
CA PRO A 122 7.70 15.14 -12.82
C PRO A 122 9.15 15.64 -12.67
N PRO A 123 9.85 15.92 -13.78
CA PRO A 123 11.21 16.42 -13.72
C PRO A 123 11.24 17.78 -13.02
N ILE A 124 12.36 18.06 -12.35
CA ILE A 124 12.61 19.34 -11.70
C ILE A 124 13.46 20.24 -12.60
N ALA A 125 13.34 21.55 -12.39
CA ALA A 125 14.14 22.57 -13.05
C ALA A 125 14.69 23.53 -11.99
N LEU A 126 15.79 23.14 -11.36
CA LEU A 126 16.47 23.89 -10.31
C LEU A 126 17.35 25.01 -10.87
N VAL A 127 17.67 24.96 -12.17
CA VAL A 127 18.60 25.88 -12.82
C VAL A 127 17.88 26.74 -13.85
N GLU A 128 17.94 28.05 -13.67
CA GLU A 128 17.65 28.99 -14.76
C GLU A 128 18.83 28.99 -15.75
N ARG A 129 18.49 29.07 -17.04
CA ARG A 129 19.45 28.91 -18.15
C ARG A 129 20.59 29.95 -18.03
N GLY A 130 21.75 29.51 -17.53
CA GLY A 130 22.98 30.30 -17.44
C GLY A 130 23.40 30.80 -16.04
N THR A 131 22.64 30.51 -14.98
CA THR A 131 22.88 31.10 -13.63
C THR A 131 22.91 30.10 -12.47
N GLY A 132 22.68 28.81 -12.72
CA GLY A 132 22.68 27.78 -11.66
C GLY A 132 24.05 27.46 -11.09
N THR A 133 24.09 27.10 -9.80
CA THR A 133 25.29 26.54 -9.17
C THR A 133 25.59 25.15 -9.71
N SER A 134 26.85 24.71 -9.66
CA SER A 134 27.24 23.36 -10.08
C SER A 134 26.47 22.27 -9.32
N ILE A 135 26.15 22.51 -8.05
CA ILE A 135 25.40 21.59 -7.20
C ILE A 135 23.93 21.50 -7.63
N ALA A 136 23.30 22.61 -8.00
CA ALA A 136 21.93 22.60 -8.52
C ALA A 136 21.83 21.83 -9.84
N GLN A 137 22.81 22.00 -10.74
CA GLN A 137 22.91 21.26 -12.00
C GLN A 137 23.10 19.76 -11.75
N GLU A 138 23.97 19.39 -10.81
CA GLU A 138 24.22 17.99 -10.46
C GLU A 138 22.98 17.32 -9.85
N ALA A 139 22.32 18.00 -8.91
CA ALA A 139 21.09 17.52 -8.27
C ALA A 139 19.97 17.30 -9.30
N GLU A 140 19.75 18.29 -10.17
CA GLU A 140 18.75 18.23 -11.23
C GLU A 140 19.02 17.08 -12.21
N ALA A 141 20.25 16.97 -12.71
CA ALA A 141 20.62 15.94 -13.68
C ALA A 141 20.40 14.53 -13.11
N LYS A 142 20.87 14.27 -11.88
CA LYS A 142 20.72 12.97 -11.24
C LYS A 142 19.26 12.63 -10.94
N PHE A 143 18.49 13.59 -10.41
CA PHE A 143 17.08 13.36 -10.12
C PHE A 143 16.28 13.06 -11.39
N ASN A 144 16.45 13.88 -12.43
CA ASN A 144 15.74 13.74 -13.70
C ASN A 144 16.16 12.48 -14.47
N ALA A 145 17.35 11.93 -14.20
CA ALA A 145 17.79 10.64 -14.74
C ALA A 145 17.28 9.43 -13.94
N GLY A 146 16.53 9.64 -12.84
CA GLY A 146 16.07 8.57 -11.95
C GLY A 146 17.16 8.03 -11.01
N GLU A 147 18.33 8.67 -10.95
CA GLU A 147 19.43 8.29 -10.06
C GLU A 147 19.20 8.81 -8.63
N TYR A 148 18.07 8.43 -8.03
CA TYR A 148 17.59 8.96 -6.76
C TYR A 148 18.62 8.86 -5.63
N ALA A 149 19.32 7.73 -5.52
CA ALA A 149 20.38 7.56 -4.52
C ALA A 149 21.52 8.56 -4.68
N ALA A 150 21.93 8.84 -5.93
CA ALA A 150 23.00 9.78 -6.23
C ALA A 150 22.56 11.24 -6.05
N ALA A 151 21.26 11.53 -6.21
CA ALA A 151 20.68 12.87 -6.09
C ALA A 151 20.59 13.37 -4.63
N ILE A 152 20.51 12.47 -3.64
CA ILE A 152 20.30 12.85 -2.22
C ILE A 152 21.37 13.80 -1.69
N ALA A 153 22.65 13.50 -1.92
CA ALA A 153 23.76 14.31 -1.40
C ALA A 153 23.77 15.74 -1.95
N PRO A 154 23.76 15.97 -3.29
CA PRO A 154 23.72 17.33 -3.83
C PRO A 154 22.41 18.07 -3.51
N LEU A 155 21.27 17.37 -3.41
CA LEU A 155 20.01 17.99 -2.96
C LEU A 155 20.10 18.50 -1.52
N ARG A 156 20.69 17.71 -0.60
CA ARG A 156 20.92 18.16 0.77
C ARG A 156 21.85 19.35 0.82
N GLU A 157 22.95 19.31 0.07
CA GLU A 157 23.92 20.41 0.03
C GLU A 157 23.26 21.70 -0.50
N LEU A 158 22.49 21.62 -1.59
CA LEU A 158 21.75 22.74 -2.15
C LEU A 158 20.81 23.37 -1.12
N LEU A 159 20.09 22.55 -0.35
CA LEU A 159 19.15 23.01 0.66
C LEU A 159 19.83 23.65 1.89
N THR A 160 21.13 23.44 2.09
CA THR A 160 21.87 24.20 3.12
C THR A 160 22.20 25.62 2.67
N GLN A 161 22.27 25.86 1.35
CA GLN A 161 22.58 27.18 0.78
C GLN A 161 21.35 28.10 0.77
N ALA A 162 20.19 27.56 0.37
CA ALA A 162 18.94 28.30 0.37
C ALA A 162 17.72 27.36 0.38
N PRO A 163 16.60 27.75 1.02
CA PRO A 163 15.34 27.03 0.90
C PRO A 163 14.86 27.00 -0.56
N ASN A 164 14.52 25.82 -1.06
CA ASN A 164 13.97 25.64 -2.40
C ASN A 164 12.94 24.51 -2.40
N GLY A 165 11.68 24.84 -2.71
CA GLY A 165 10.58 23.88 -2.63
C GLY A 165 10.73 22.71 -3.61
N GLN A 166 11.22 22.95 -4.83
CA GLN A 166 11.45 21.88 -5.80
C GLN A 166 12.57 20.94 -5.36
N ALA A 167 13.66 21.49 -4.80
CA ALA A 167 14.75 20.68 -4.25
C ALA A 167 14.31 19.88 -3.01
N GLN A 168 13.45 20.46 -2.14
CA GLN A 168 12.85 19.73 -1.03
C GLN A 168 11.95 18.59 -1.51
N LEU A 169 11.13 18.85 -2.53
CA LEU A 169 10.27 17.84 -3.13
C LEU A 169 11.11 16.69 -3.71
N ALA A 170 12.13 17.03 -4.52
CA ALA A 170 13.05 16.08 -5.11
C ALA A 170 13.81 15.26 -4.06
N LEU A 171 14.21 15.89 -2.95
CA LEU A 171 14.86 15.18 -1.84
C LEU A 171 13.91 14.16 -1.21
N GLY A 172 12.66 14.57 -0.91
CA GLY A 172 11.66 13.68 -0.35
C GLY A 172 11.38 12.47 -1.26
N ILE A 173 11.22 12.71 -2.56
CA ILE A 173 11.04 11.65 -3.57
C ILE A 173 12.27 10.74 -3.58
N SER A 174 13.48 11.30 -3.66
CA SER A 174 14.70 10.50 -3.71
C SER A 174 14.89 9.62 -2.47
N LEU A 175 14.47 10.11 -1.30
CA LEU A 175 14.47 9.34 -0.05
C LEU A 175 13.42 8.22 -0.08
N MET A 176 12.22 8.50 -0.59
CA MET A 176 11.15 7.50 -0.74
C MET A 176 11.56 6.36 -1.68
N GLU A 177 12.09 6.70 -2.86
CA GLU A 177 12.57 5.74 -3.88
C GLU A 177 13.76 4.91 -3.39
N THR A 178 14.51 5.41 -2.40
CA THR A 178 15.60 4.68 -1.76
C THR A 178 15.20 4.03 -0.43
N ASN A 179 13.88 3.86 -0.21
CA ASN A 179 13.28 3.23 0.96
C ASN A 179 13.56 3.91 2.31
N LYS A 180 14.05 5.16 2.31
CA LYS A 180 14.22 6.01 3.50
C LYS A 180 12.92 6.73 3.85
N ASN A 181 11.86 5.96 4.04
CA ASN A 181 10.48 6.46 4.09
C ASN A 181 10.19 7.40 5.28
N GLU A 182 10.84 7.21 6.44
CA GLU A 182 10.66 8.13 7.57
C GLU A 182 11.32 9.49 7.29
N GLU A 183 12.54 9.50 6.76
CA GLU A 183 13.21 10.74 6.36
C GLU A 183 12.41 11.46 5.25
N ALA A 184 11.88 10.70 4.28
CA ALA A 184 11.02 11.24 3.23
C ALA A 184 9.76 11.89 3.83
N LYS A 185 9.10 11.20 4.77
CA LYS A 185 7.90 11.69 5.46
C LYS A 185 8.17 13.02 6.16
N GLU A 186 9.30 13.15 6.87
CA GLU A 186 9.69 14.41 7.53
C GLU A 186 9.87 15.55 6.52
N VAL A 187 10.58 15.31 5.42
CA VAL A 187 10.81 16.31 4.36
C VAL A 187 9.47 16.77 3.75
N PHE A 188 8.58 15.84 3.43
CA PHE A 188 7.28 16.19 2.87
C PHE A 188 6.38 16.92 3.88
N GLN A 189 6.40 16.56 5.16
CA GLN A 189 5.62 17.26 6.18
C GLN A 189 6.06 18.72 6.34
N GLN A 190 7.38 18.96 6.32
CA GLN A 190 7.92 20.32 6.33
C GLN A 190 7.49 21.10 5.09
N LEU A 191 7.58 20.48 3.91
CA LEU A 191 7.21 21.12 2.64
C LEU A 191 5.70 21.40 2.53
N ALA A 192 4.86 20.49 3.03
CA ALA A 192 3.40 20.66 3.06
C ALA A 192 2.96 21.77 4.04
N SER A 193 3.73 22.00 5.11
CA SER A 193 3.45 23.02 6.12
C SER A 193 3.97 24.40 5.72
N ALA A 194 4.99 24.46 4.87
CA ALA A 194 5.41 25.69 4.24
C ALA A 194 4.31 26.15 3.26
N ASN A 195 3.98 27.45 3.25
CA ASN A 195 3.05 28.04 2.26
C ASN A 195 3.73 28.10 0.87
N SER A 196 4.13 26.94 0.37
CA SER A 196 4.90 26.70 -0.84
C SER A 196 3.97 26.23 -1.95
N GLU A 197 4.28 26.59 -3.19
CA GLU A 197 3.63 26.05 -4.38
C GLU A 197 3.74 24.51 -4.46
N MET A 198 4.74 23.92 -3.80
CA MET A 198 4.96 22.48 -3.75
C MET A 198 4.17 21.76 -2.65
N ALA A 199 3.41 22.48 -1.81
CA ALA A 199 2.68 21.88 -0.70
C ALA A 199 1.64 20.84 -1.18
N GLY A 200 1.01 21.06 -2.33
CA GLY A 200 0.10 20.08 -2.95
C GLY A 200 0.81 18.77 -3.30
N TYR A 201 1.98 18.87 -3.93
CA TYR A 201 2.80 17.70 -4.28
C TYR A 201 3.33 16.99 -3.03
N ALA A 202 3.74 17.73 -2.00
CA ALA A 202 4.16 17.13 -0.74
C ALA A 202 3.03 16.31 -0.08
N ASN A 203 1.80 16.84 -0.07
CA ASN A 203 0.63 16.11 0.42
C ASN A 203 0.31 14.88 -0.44
N TRP A 204 0.48 14.97 -1.76
CA TRP A 204 0.36 13.81 -2.65
C TRP A 204 1.33 12.68 -2.24
N TYR A 205 2.63 12.97 -2.07
CA TYR A 205 3.60 11.94 -1.67
C TYR A 205 3.39 11.44 -0.24
N LEU A 206 2.90 12.27 0.68
CA LEU A 206 2.48 11.83 2.01
C LEU A 206 1.31 10.83 1.95
N ALA A 207 0.36 11.04 1.04
CA ALA A 207 -0.72 10.10 0.81
C ALA A 207 -0.17 8.75 0.29
N LEU A 208 0.80 8.76 -0.62
CA LEU A 208 1.43 7.54 -1.13
C LEU A 208 2.19 6.77 -0.04
N LEU A 209 2.96 7.48 0.79
CA LEU A 209 3.65 6.89 1.94
C LEU A 209 2.67 6.30 2.97
N ALA A 210 1.57 7.01 3.27
CA ALA A 210 0.51 6.53 4.14
C ALA A 210 -0.17 5.29 3.57
N LEU A 211 -0.40 5.26 2.26
CA LEU A 211 -0.99 4.11 1.58
C LEU A 211 -0.09 2.88 1.66
N LYS A 212 1.21 3.03 1.42
CA LYS A 212 2.22 1.98 1.57
C LYS A 212 2.24 1.38 2.99
N LYS A 213 1.89 2.19 3.99
CA LYS A 213 1.71 1.77 5.39
C LYS A 213 0.29 1.32 5.74
N GLY A 214 -0.64 1.36 4.78
CA GLY A 214 -2.03 1.02 4.97
C GLY A 214 -2.80 1.97 5.90
N GLU A 215 -2.33 3.19 6.09
CA GLU A 215 -2.95 4.18 6.97
C GLU A 215 -4.10 4.93 6.25
N ALA A 216 -5.22 4.27 5.93
CA ALA A 216 -6.28 4.85 5.09
C ALA A 216 -6.82 6.21 5.58
N ALA A 217 -6.96 6.40 6.90
CA ALA A 217 -7.39 7.69 7.46
C ALA A 217 -6.35 8.81 7.20
N ALA A 218 -5.06 8.47 7.18
CA ALA A 218 -4.00 9.41 6.84
C ALA A 218 -3.97 9.69 5.33
N VAL A 219 -4.23 8.68 4.49
CA VAL A 219 -4.37 8.87 3.03
C VAL A 219 -5.42 9.94 2.73
N GLU A 220 -6.66 9.77 3.23
CA GLU A 220 -7.73 10.73 3.00
C GLU A 220 -7.37 12.13 3.51
N LYS A 221 -6.79 12.22 4.72
CA LYS A 221 -6.33 13.48 5.29
C LYS A 221 -5.36 14.21 4.35
N TYR A 222 -4.39 13.49 3.77
CA TYR A 222 -3.40 14.09 2.89
C TYR A 222 -3.99 14.44 1.52
N LEU A 223 -4.89 13.62 0.96
CA LEU A 223 -5.57 13.93 -0.29
C LEU A 223 -6.52 15.13 -0.17
N ASP A 224 -7.16 15.32 0.98
CA ASP A 224 -8.01 16.49 1.27
C ASP A 224 -7.19 17.79 1.41
N ALA A 225 -5.91 17.68 1.78
CA ALA A 225 -5.00 18.79 1.90
C ALA A 225 -4.42 19.27 0.55
N ILE A 226 -4.68 18.55 -0.56
CA ILE A 226 -4.28 19.00 -1.89
C ILE A 226 -5.16 20.20 -2.31
N PRO A 227 -4.57 21.32 -2.77
CA PRO A 227 -5.32 22.48 -3.21
C PRO A 227 -6.30 22.15 -4.34
N LYS A 228 -7.55 22.59 -4.23
CA LYS A 228 -8.57 22.40 -5.28
C LYS A 228 -8.24 23.10 -6.60
N SER A 229 -7.37 24.11 -6.55
CA SER A 229 -6.87 24.83 -7.71
C SER A 229 -5.90 24.01 -8.56
N ASP A 230 -5.30 22.95 -8.01
CA ASP A 230 -4.41 22.05 -8.75
C ASP A 230 -5.21 20.90 -9.38
N ALA A 231 -5.79 21.15 -10.56
CA ALA A 231 -6.65 20.19 -11.24
C ALA A 231 -5.96 18.84 -11.54
N ALA A 232 -4.65 18.86 -11.80
CA ALA A 232 -3.89 17.65 -12.10
C ALA A 232 -3.73 16.77 -10.84
N LEU A 233 -3.36 17.37 -9.71
CA LEU A 233 -3.28 16.63 -8.44
C LEU A 233 -4.66 16.23 -7.93
N GLN A 234 -5.70 17.03 -8.13
CA GLN A 234 -7.07 16.65 -7.78
C GLN A 234 -7.54 15.41 -8.57
N GLU A 235 -7.20 15.33 -9.84
CA GLU A 235 -7.51 14.17 -10.66
C GLU A 235 -6.75 12.92 -10.19
N LYS A 236 -5.46 13.06 -9.84
CA LYS A 236 -4.69 11.97 -9.21
C LYS A 236 -5.31 11.52 -7.89
N ALA A 237 -5.70 12.46 -7.04
CA ALA A 237 -6.35 12.18 -5.76
C ALA A 237 -7.69 11.46 -5.93
N ARG A 238 -8.51 11.85 -6.91
CA ARG A 238 -9.78 11.20 -7.23
C ARG A 238 -9.55 9.73 -7.64
N LYS A 239 -8.63 9.49 -8.57
CA LYS A 239 -8.29 8.13 -9.01
C LYS A 239 -7.79 7.26 -7.87
N LEU A 240 -6.94 7.81 -6.99
CA LEU A 240 -6.47 7.06 -5.83
C LEU A 240 -7.61 6.69 -4.89
N ARG A 241 -8.56 7.60 -4.62
CA ARG A 241 -9.75 7.28 -3.80
C ARG A 241 -10.65 6.21 -4.43
N GLU A 242 -10.75 6.18 -5.76
CA GLU A 242 -11.54 5.15 -6.47
C GLU A 242 -10.88 3.76 -6.43
N ALA A 243 -9.57 3.70 -6.22
CA ALA A 243 -8.80 2.47 -6.13
C ALA A 243 -8.75 1.85 -4.72
N LEU A 244 -9.20 2.59 -3.69
CA LEU A 244 -9.28 2.17 -2.28
C LEU A 244 -10.59 1.47 -1.95
#